data_AF-A0AAU5C940-F1
#
_entry.id   AF-A0AAU5C940-F1
#
_cell.length_a   1.000
_cell.length_b   1.000
_cell.length_c   1.000
_cell.angle_alpha   90.00
_cell.angle_beta   90.00
_cell.angle_gamma   90.00
#
_symmetry.space_group_name_H-M   'P 1'
#
loop_
_entity.id
_entity.type
_entity.pdbx_description
1 polymer ?
#
loop_
_entity_poly.entity_id
_entity_poly.type
_entity_poly.pdbx_seq_one_letter_code
_entity_poly.pdbx_strand_id
1 'polypeptide(L)'
;MINAEDLVGRHLLKVTTSWHHYKKTEPSLLHMWLHMDGLGPVRFHTPDDGLFLEIDQPHGPYDMDEYGHTTVEDDLPSFPMARFVGQRILSAREIRYRRGNYDFAIGITVQFPDGTMHILNLADEIVLAHDQHLGPVE
;
A
#
# COMPACT_ATOMS: atom_id res chain seq x y z
N MET A 1 9.78 -11.71 2.94
CA MET A 1 9.96 -10.44 2.22
C MET A 1 10.07 -10.73 0.73
N ILE A 2 9.42 -9.93 -0.11
CA ILE A 2 9.47 -10.03 -1.57
C ILE A 2 9.85 -8.68 -2.17
N ASN A 3 10.28 -8.68 -3.43
CA ASN A 3 10.61 -7.46 -4.16
C ASN A 3 9.37 -6.91 -4.88
N ALA A 4 9.39 -5.62 -5.24
CA ALA A 4 8.32 -5.02 -6.04
C ALA A 4 8.11 -5.77 -7.38
N GLU A 5 9.19 -6.23 -8.00
CA GLU A 5 9.16 -6.97 -9.28
C GLU A 5 8.39 -8.30 -9.20
N ASP A 6 8.29 -8.90 -8.02
CA ASP A 6 7.54 -10.15 -7.82
C ASP A 6 6.02 -9.95 -8.02
N LEU A 7 5.54 -8.71 -8.01
CA LEU A 7 4.15 -8.35 -8.29
C LEU A 7 3.83 -8.31 -9.79
N VAL A 8 4.84 -8.18 -10.66
CA VAL A 8 4.64 -7.93 -12.08
C VAL A 8 4.00 -9.14 -12.77
N GLY A 9 3.02 -8.88 -13.63
CA GLY A 9 2.30 -9.89 -14.38
C GLY A 9 1.16 -10.57 -13.61
N ARG A 10 1.00 -10.26 -12.32
CA ARG A 10 -0.05 -10.81 -11.46
C ARG A 10 -1.32 -9.96 -11.47
N HIS A 11 -2.48 -10.59 -11.30
CA HIS A 11 -3.75 -9.91 -11.13
C HIS A 11 -4.00 -9.57 -9.66
N LEU A 12 -4.45 -8.34 -9.42
CA LEU A 12 -4.99 -7.93 -8.13
C LEU A 12 -6.39 -8.49 -7.99
N LEU A 13 -6.61 -9.39 -7.04
CA LEU A 13 -7.88 -10.09 -6.84
C LEU A 13 -8.77 -9.40 -5.81
N LYS A 14 -8.16 -8.76 -4.82
CA LYS A 14 -8.82 -8.16 -3.66
C LYS A 14 -7.86 -7.21 -2.95
N VAL A 15 -8.40 -6.23 -2.25
CA VAL A 15 -7.63 -5.36 -1.34
C VAL A 15 -8.17 -5.49 0.08
N THR A 16 -7.28 -5.69 1.04
CA THR A 16 -7.62 -5.58 2.47
C THR A 16 -6.83 -4.40 3.05
N THR A 17 -7.46 -3.62 3.91
CA THR A 17 -6.85 -2.46 4.57
C THR A 17 -6.98 -2.57 6.07
N SER A 18 -5.97 -2.15 6.80
CA SER A 18 -6.06 -1.94 8.25
C SER A 18 -5.80 -0.47 8.57
N TRP A 19 -6.73 0.11 9.32
CA TRP A 19 -6.73 1.52 9.67
C TRP A 19 -6.51 1.68 11.16
N HIS A 20 -5.61 2.57 11.53
CA HIS A 20 -5.37 2.97 12.92
C HIS A 20 -6.25 4.16 13.28
N HIS A 21 -6.96 4.05 14.40
CA HIS A 21 -7.86 5.08 14.91
C HIS A 21 -7.32 5.60 16.24
N TYR A 22 -6.84 6.85 16.25
CA TYR A 22 -6.29 7.49 17.44
C TYR A 22 -7.04 8.78 17.83
N LYS A 23 -7.72 8.74 18.98
CA LYS A 23 -8.38 9.91 19.60
C LYS A 23 -9.22 10.74 18.60
N LYS A 24 -8.78 11.96 18.27
CA LYS A 24 -9.51 12.94 17.44
C LYS A 24 -8.77 13.22 16.12
N THR A 25 -7.83 12.38 15.72
CA THR A 25 -7.21 12.48 14.40
C THR A 25 -8.03 11.69 13.39
N GLU A 26 -7.85 12.01 12.12
CA GLU A 26 -8.35 11.15 11.05
C GLU A 26 -7.67 9.77 11.14
N PRO A 27 -8.37 8.68 10.76
CA PRO A 27 -7.76 7.36 10.70
C PRO A 27 -6.62 7.31 9.68
N SER A 28 -5.51 6.68 10.04
CA SER A 28 -4.37 6.49 9.15
C SER A 28 -4.25 5.04 8.69
N LEU A 29 -3.77 4.84 7.46
CA LEU A 29 -3.61 3.50 6.89
C LEU A 29 -2.34 2.87 7.46
N LEU A 30 -2.51 1.86 8.31
CA LEU A 30 -1.42 1.17 8.98
C LEU A 30 -0.85 0.03 8.12
N HIS A 31 -1.74 -0.80 7.57
CA HIS A 31 -1.38 -1.89 6.66
C HIS A 31 -2.32 -1.95 5.46
N MET A 32 -1.79 -2.44 4.36
CA MET A 32 -2.57 -2.79 3.17
C MET A 32 -2.10 -4.14 2.66
N TRP A 33 -3.04 -5.00 2.26
CA TRP A 33 -2.75 -6.25 1.57
C TRP A 33 -3.32 -6.20 0.16
N LEU A 34 -2.46 -6.45 -0.81
CA LEU A 34 -2.86 -6.74 -2.18
C LEU A 34 -2.92 -8.26 -2.34
N HIS A 35 -4.11 -8.79 -2.60
CA HIS A 35 -4.29 -10.23 -2.82
C HIS A 35 -3.96 -10.54 -4.26
N MET A 36 -2.80 -11.15 -4.50
CA MET A 36 -2.26 -11.35 -5.84
C MET A 36 -2.44 -12.80 -6.30
N ASP A 37 -2.85 -12.99 -7.55
CA ASP A 37 -2.97 -14.33 -8.12
C ASP A 37 -1.64 -15.11 -8.08
N GLY A 38 -1.73 -16.36 -7.64
CA GLY A 38 -0.57 -17.25 -7.51
C GLY A 38 0.52 -16.79 -6.53
N LEU A 39 0.29 -15.75 -5.71
CA LEU A 39 1.24 -15.28 -4.69
C LEU A 39 0.61 -15.21 -3.29
N GLY A 40 -0.71 -14.96 -3.22
CA GLY A 40 -1.42 -14.74 -1.97
C GLY A 40 -1.42 -13.26 -1.56
N PRO A 41 -1.80 -12.94 -0.31
CA PRO A 41 -1.84 -11.57 0.17
C PRO A 41 -0.41 -11.05 0.39
N VAL A 42 -0.11 -9.92 -0.24
CA VAL A 42 1.13 -9.18 -0.06
C VAL A 42 0.85 -7.99 0.84
N ARG A 43 1.34 -8.06 2.08
CA ARG A 43 1.32 -6.99 3.06
C ARG A 43 2.33 -5.91 2.70
N PHE A 44 1.84 -4.68 2.69
CA PHE A 44 2.62 -3.46 2.74
C PHE A 44 2.71 -3.04 4.20
N HIS A 45 3.93 -2.89 4.69
CA HIS A 45 4.22 -2.51 6.06
C HIS A 45 5.41 -1.54 6.09
N THR A 46 5.37 -0.62 7.04
CA THR A 46 6.28 0.52 7.20
C THR A 46 7.02 0.46 8.54
N PRO A 47 7.86 -0.57 8.78
CA PRO A 47 8.76 -0.57 9.91
C PRO A 47 9.87 0.46 9.68
N ASP A 48 10.08 1.32 10.68
CA ASP A 48 11.06 2.40 10.63
C ASP A 48 10.88 3.27 9.37
N ASP A 49 11.98 3.76 8.78
CA ASP A 49 11.93 4.69 7.65
C ASP A 49 11.50 4.05 6.30
N GLY A 50 11.37 2.72 6.22
CA GLY A 50 11.24 1.99 4.94
C GLY A 50 9.83 1.50 4.61
N LEU A 51 9.56 1.16 3.34
CA LEU A 51 8.40 0.39 2.92
C LEU A 51 8.84 -1.02 2.54
N PHE A 52 8.18 -2.03 3.12
CA PHE A 52 8.50 -3.43 2.92
C PHE A 52 7.29 -4.22 2.44
N LEU A 53 7.56 -5.21 1.59
CA LEU A 53 6.57 -6.14 1.06
C LEU A 53 6.80 -7.54 1.62
N GLU A 54 5.73 -8.15 2.14
CA GLU A 54 5.78 -9.48 2.71
C GLU A 54 4.55 -10.29 2.33
N ILE A 55 4.72 -11.58 2.03
CA ILE A 55 3.59 -12.49 1.90
C ILE A 55 3.14 -12.84 3.33
N ASP A 56 2.00 -12.31 3.73
CA ASP A 56 1.47 -12.45 5.08
C ASP A 56 -0.06 -12.32 5.05
N GLN A 57 -0.76 -13.01 5.95
CA GLN A 57 -2.21 -12.94 6.02
C GLN A 57 -2.68 -11.65 6.69
N PRO A 58 -3.81 -11.07 6.26
CA PRO A 58 -4.43 -10.00 7.02
C PRO A 58 -4.74 -10.44 8.45
N HIS A 59 -4.39 -9.61 9.41
CA HIS A 59 -4.79 -9.81 10.79
C HIS A 59 -6.25 -9.35 11.00
N GLY A 60 -6.83 -9.70 12.15
CA GLY A 60 -8.10 -9.13 12.61
C GLY A 60 -7.92 -7.74 13.24
N PRO A 61 -9.02 -7.02 13.53
CA PRO A 61 -8.95 -5.80 14.33
C PRO A 61 -8.46 -6.11 15.75
N TYR A 62 -7.67 -5.22 16.34
CA TYR A 62 -7.22 -5.30 17.72
C TYR A 62 -7.19 -3.92 18.39
N ASP A 63 -7.22 -3.95 19.73
CA ASP A 63 -7.11 -2.78 20.59
C ASP A 63 -5.64 -2.57 20.98
N MET A 64 -5.20 -1.31 21.06
CA MET A 64 -3.84 -0.89 21.40
C MET A 64 -3.81 -0.07 22.71
N ASP A 65 -4.81 -0.27 23.57
CA ASP A 65 -5.02 0.43 24.83
C ASP A 65 -5.05 1.97 24.62
N GLU A 66 -4.16 2.69 25.30
CA GLU A 66 -4.07 4.15 25.21
C GLU A 66 -3.65 4.67 23.83
N TYR A 67 -3.15 3.78 22.96
CA TYR A 67 -2.70 4.08 21.60
C TYR A 67 -3.80 3.89 20.55
N GLY A 68 -5.05 3.60 20.95
CA GLY A 68 -6.19 3.52 20.03
C GLY A 68 -6.52 2.09 19.61
N HIS A 69 -7.07 1.91 18.43
CA HIS A 69 -7.43 0.58 17.91
C HIS A 69 -7.29 0.51 16.40
N THR A 70 -7.32 -0.70 15.86
CA THR A 70 -7.32 -0.92 14.40
C THR A 70 -8.67 -1.43 13.92
N THR A 71 -9.15 -0.95 12.79
CA THR A 71 -10.18 -1.64 11.98
C THR A 71 -9.53 -2.38 10.83
N VAL A 72 -10.20 -3.39 10.29
CA VAL A 72 -9.78 -4.11 9.09
C VAL A 72 -10.97 -4.24 8.16
N GLU A 73 -10.78 -3.80 6.91
CA GLU A 73 -11.83 -3.73 5.91
C GLU A 73 -11.37 -4.38 4.61
N ASP A 74 -12.28 -5.13 4.01
CA ASP A 74 -12.09 -5.83 2.75
C ASP A 74 -12.83 -5.10 1.63
N ASP A 75 -12.16 -4.94 0.48
CA ASP A 75 -12.72 -4.42 -0.78
C ASP A 75 -13.54 -3.13 -0.63
N LEU A 76 -13.04 -2.22 0.22
CA LEU A 76 -13.67 -0.92 0.46
C LEU A 76 -13.80 -0.15 -0.87
N PRO A 77 -15.02 0.07 -1.42
CA PRO A 77 -15.18 0.56 -2.79
C PRO A 77 -14.64 1.98 -3.02
N SER A 78 -14.59 2.80 -1.97
CA SER A 78 -14.02 4.15 -2.01
C SER A 78 -12.50 4.17 -1.92
N PHE A 79 -11.86 3.03 -1.64
CA PHE A 79 -10.41 2.97 -1.48
C PHE A 79 -9.70 3.11 -2.84
N PRO A 80 -8.62 3.90 -2.95
CA PRO A 80 -7.98 4.19 -4.25
C PRO A 80 -7.53 2.96 -5.05
N MET A 81 -7.16 1.86 -4.37
CA MET A 81 -6.75 0.62 -5.04
C MET A 81 -7.92 -0.23 -5.54
N ALA A 82 -9.14 -0.01 -5.05
CA ALA A 82 -10.30 -0.83 -5.41
C ALA A 82 -10.60 -0.80 -6.91
N ARG A 83 -10.33 0.32 -7.59
CA ARG A 83 -10.51 0.45 -9.06
C ARG A 83 -9.62 -0.47 -9.89
N PHE A 84 -8.54 -0.99 -9.31
CA PHE A 84 -7.58 -1.86 -10.00
C PHE A 84 -7.84 -3.35 -9.75
N VAL A 85 -8.84 -3.69 -8.93
CA VAL A 85 -9.24 -5.09 -8.73
C VAL A 85 -9.65 -5.72 -10.06
N GLY A 86 -9.18 -6.93 -10.31
CA GLY A 86 -9.29 -7.66 -11.57
C GLY A 86 -8.21 -7.31 -12.60
N GLN A 87 -7.42 -6.26 -12.38
CA GLN A 87 -6.39 -5.83 -13.33
C GLN A 87 -5.03 -6.48 -13.03
N ARG A 88 -4.23 -6.63 -14.10
CA ARG A 88 -2.86 -7.13 -14.03
C ARG A 88 -1.88 -6.00 -13.77
N ILE A 89 -0.90 -6.22 -12.89
CA ILE A 89 0.23 -5.30 -12.73
C ILE A 89 1.15 -5.40 -13.95
N LEU A 90 1.33 -4.28 -14.64
CA LEU A 90 2.18 -4.16 -15.83
C LEU A 90 3.63 -3.87 -15.48
N SER A 91 3.84 -3.05 -14.44
CA SER A 91 5.17 -2.77 -13.91
C SER A 91 5.11 -2.44 -12.43
N ALA A 92 6.19 -2.70 -11.72
CA ALA A 92 6.37 -2.33 -10.33
C ALA A 92 7.82 -1.89 -10.12
N ARG A 93 8.03 -0.74 -9.48
CA ARG A 93 9.36 -0.15 -9.27
C ARG A 93 9.45 0.47 -7.89
N GLU A 94 10.54 0.21 -7.19
CA GLU A 94 10.82 0.88 -5.92
C GLU A 94 11.09 2.37 -6.13
N ILE A 95 10.62 3.17 -5.19
CA ILE A 95 11.01 4.56 -4.97
C ILE A 95 11.99 4.51 -3.81
N ARG A 96 13.24 4.92 -4.05
CA ARG A 96 14.31 4.81 -3.07
C ARG A 96 14.77 6.17 -2.57
N TYR A 97 14.96 6.27 -1.27
CA TYR A 97 15.66 7.40 -0.65
C TYR A 97 17.15 7.11 -0.62
N ARG A 98 17.96 8.06 -1.14
CA ARG A 98 19.41 7.95 -1.15
C ARG A 98 20.06 9.24 -0.64
N ARG A 99 20.71 9.17 0.53
CA ARG A 99 21.48 10.30 1.09
C ARG A 99 22.63 9.78 1.96
N GLY A 100 23.87 10.05 1.57
CA GLY A 100 25.04 9.55 2.31
C GLY A 100 25.03 8.02 2.37
N ASN A 101 25.04 7.45 3.58
CA ASN A 101 25.00 6.00 3.81
C ASN A 101 23.57 5.42 3.89
N TYR A 102 22.55 6.24 3.71
CA TYR A 102 21.16 5.79 3.70
C TYR A 102 20.74 5.42 2.27
N ASP A 103 20.34 4.16 2.07
CA ASP A 103 19.73 3.66 0.82
C ASP A 103 18.64 2.63 1.15
N PHE A 104 17.38 3.08 1.13
CA PHE A 104 16.22 2.23 1.44
C PHE A 104 15.02 2.58 0.54
N ALA A 105 14.12 1.60 0.36
CA ALA A 105 12.87 1.82 -0.34
C ALA A 105 11.93 2.62 0.56
N ILE A 106 11.47 3.78 0.09
CA ILE A 106 10.45 4.60 0.74
C ILE A 106 9.07 4.40 0.13
N GLY A 107 8.99 3.61 -0.94
CA GLY A 107 7.76 3.44 -1.67
C GLY A 107 7.90 2.50 -2.85
N ILE A 108 6.78 2.23 -3.50
CA ILE A 108 6.75 1.60 -4.81
C ILE A 108 5.78 2.33 -5.74
N THR A 109 6.09 2.32 -7.02
CA THR A 109 5.18 2.68 -8.11
C THR A 109 4.66 1.39 -8.73
N VAL A 110 3.35 1.22 -8.79
CA VAL A 110 2.67 0.09 -9.44
C VAL A 110 1.85 0.62 -10.59
N GLN A 111 2.06 0.05 -11.78
CA GLN A 111 1.33 0.41 -12.98
C GLN A 111 0.33 -0.69 -13.34
N PHE A 112 -0.91 -0.27 -13.58
CA PHE A 112 -2.01 -1.06 -14.09
C PHE A 112 -2.43 -0.54 -15.48
N PRO A 113 -3.25 -1.27 -16.25
CA PRO A 113 -3.84 -0.76 -17.50
C PRO A 113 -4.54 0.59 -17.35
N ASP A 114 -5.29 0.77 -16.26
CA ASP A 114 -6.12 1.97 -16.07
C ASP A 114 -5.44 3.07 -15.22
N GLY A 115 -4.13 2.94 -14.98
CA GLY A 115 -3.35 4.01 -14.35
C GLY A 115 -2.25 3.51 -13.43
N THR A 116 -1.64 4.47 -12.73
CA THR A 116 -0.49 4.26 -11.86
C THR A 116 -0.87 4.60 -10.41
N MET A 117 -0.28 3.87 -9.47
CA MET A 117 -0.34 4.15 -8.05
C MET A 117 1.05 4.20 -7.45
N HIS A 118 1.28 5.21 -6.61
CA HIS A 118 2.42 5.29 -5.72
C HIS A 118 1.97 4.92 -4.31
N ILE A 119 2.65 3.95 -3.72
CA ILE A 119 2.45 3.50 -2.34
C ILE A 119 3.71 3.91 -1.58
N LEU A 120 3.58 4.74 -0.57
CA LEU A 120 4.70 5.44 0.08
C LEU A 120 4.66 5.21 1.59
N ASN A 121 5.83 5.13 2.22
CA ASN A 121 5.98 5.35 3.66
C ASN A 121 6.08 6.87 3.92
N LEU A 122 5.22 7.38 4.79
CA LEU A 122 5.33 8.70 5.38
C LEU A 122 5.19 8.59 6.90
N ALA A 123 6.31 8.64 7.63
CA ALA A 123 6.35 8.61 9.10
C ALA A 123 5.56 7.41 9.69
N ASP A 124 5.90 6.21 9.22
CA ASP A 124 5.28 4.94 9.58
C ASP A 124 3.85 4.75 9.07
N GLU A 125 3.30 5.70 8.31
CA GLU A 125 1.99 5.58 7.67
C GLU A 125 2.11 5.24 6.18
N ILE A 126 1.15 4.46 5.67
CA ILE A 126 1.06 4.17 4.24
C ILE A 126 0.23 5.27 3.56
N VAL A 127 0.86 5.97 2.61
CA VAL A 127 0.19 6.98 1.78
C VAL A 127 0.06 6.49 0.35
N LEU A 128 -1.14 6.68 -0.23
CA LEU A 128 -1.43 6.39 -1.62
C LEU A 128 -1.52 7.67 -2.43
N ALA A 129 -0.84 7.71 -3.58
CA ALA A 129 -0.94 8.80 -4.53
C ALA A 129 -1.12 8.26 -5.96
N HIS A 130 -2.17 8.71 -6.66
CA HIS A 130 -2.29 8.52 -8.10
C HIS A 130 -2.00 9.82 -8.82
N ASP A 131 -1.51 9.70 -10.06
CA ASP A 131 -1.57 10.81 -11.00
C ASP A 131 -3.03 11.25 -11.17
N GLN A 132 -3.32 12.49 -10.79
CA GLN A 132 -4.46 13.20 -11.32
C GLN A 132 -4.00 13.90 -12.59
N HIS A 133 -4.61 13.57 -13.73
CA HIS A 133 -4.47 14.40 -14.91
C HIS A 133 -5.20 15.72 -14.61
N LEU A 134 -4.48 16.74 -14.16
CA LEU A 134 -5.03 18.05 -13.76
C LEU A 134 -5.55 18.88 -14.95
N GLY A 135 -5.66 18.29 -16.15
CA GLY A 135 -5.90 18.98 -17.39
C GLY A 135 -4.68 19.80 -17.84
N PRO A 136 -4.75 20.45 -19.01
CA PRO A 136 -3.77 21.47 -19.38
C PRO A 136 -3.83 22.60 -18.34
N VAL A 137 -2.66 23.04 -17.88
CA VAL A 137 -2.53 24.31 -17.16
C VAL A 137 -2.72 25.41 -18.21
N GLU A 138 -3.81 26.16 -18.13
CA GLU A 138 -4.03 27.38 -18.94
C GLU A 138 -3.10 28.53 -18.49
#